data_AF-A0A9D2GMT4-F1
#
_entry.id   AF-A0A9D2GMT4-F1
#
_cell.length_a   1.000
_cell.length_b   1.000
_cell.length_c   1.000
_cell.angle_alpha   90.00
_cell.angle_beta   90.00
_cell.angle_gamma   90.00
#
_symmetry.space_group_name_H-M   'P 1'
#
loop_
_entity.id
_entity.type
_entity.pdbx_description
1 polymer ?
#
loop_
_entity_poly.entity_id
_entity_poly.type
_entity_poly.pdbx_seq_one_letter_code
_entity_poly.pdbx_strand_id
1 'polypeptide(L)'
;MKKGLALLLALVILGAGLLPVSALEKYTLDELDVRMALPEGYIAVTRDTEPDDPVFGRLGIDGAEILGFMEDNNIYLDAFLENDLTQELTVTMTAQPGQEDFALMEDEDLFTLIDTYMPHYQSGGVLTDGYQIYRHPQAKFVVLEFYNMVKDVCGLQFYTVRDEKAMNFTMHANGQELEEGQKAAMDALMSGLEFSAKAEAFAYTDDKTGLTFTVPAGWEEADAPEGLDLRLISQKEEGQSISYGSMDLFAQLTDADRKKYNRSDIDNDYYTRARAADVLGVAESEVEDAVYNGVAYFRARRPGTDAASQKEVIQLICVENGWMHLFTFGGALDSACYDDFESLLESAEYPAAGSSPDDGEPSGDASPFGGSVALVLLIGGGGGCDRRGVGRYPGARPGGPQPKEKGRPGGGCPAASLSRPAHAPGRPRPAGALCAGRISSAAGPERGRGCSAPDAARTGCPGGCRPAGCPGDCLLCMRLPDAG
;
A
#
# COMPACT_ATOMS: atom_id res chain seq x y z
N MET A 1 -39.01 53.10 -22.94
CA MET A 1 -38.82 52.46 -21.61
C MET A 1 -38.62 50.95 -21.66
N LYS A 2 -39.21 50.18 -22.58
CA LYS A 2 -39.08 48.70 -22.62
C LYS A 2 -37.73 48.16 -23.15
N LYS A 3 -36.94 48.95 -23.88
CA LYS A 3 -35.65 48.53 -24.46
C LYS A 3 -34.45 48.70 -23.51
N GLY A 4 -34.58 49.50 -22.46
CA GLY A 4 -33.53 49.69 -21.45
C GLY A 4 -33.51 48.61 -20.37
N LEU A 5 -34.67 48.01 -20.08
CA LEU A 5 -34.81 46.96 -19.06
C LEU A 5 -34.20 45.61 -19.53
N ALA A 6 -34.28 45.30 -20.82
CA ALA A 6 -33.73 44.07 -21.39
C ALA A 6 -32.20 44.05 -21.40
N LEU A 7 -31.56 45.21 -21.57
CA LEU A 7 -30.10 45.31 -21.57
C LEU A 7 -29.52 45.18 -20.14
N LEU A 8 -30.27 45.60 -19.13
CA LEU A 8 -29.88 45.50 -17.72
C LEU A 8 -30.08 44.08 -17.16
N LEU A 9 -31.08 43.35 -17.66
CA LEU A 9 -31.26 41.92 -17.32
C LEU A 9 -30.19 41.02 -17.96
N ALA A 10 -29.75 41.33 -19.18
CA ALA A 10 -28.69 40.59 -19.86
C ALA A 10 -27.31 40.82 -19.22
N LEU A 11 -27.06 41.99 -18.63
CA LEU A 11 -25.81 42.27 -17.91
C LEU A 11 -25.73 41.58 -16.54
N VAL A 12 -26.88 41.36 -15.88
CA VAL A 12 -26.97 40.61 -14.61
C VAL A 12 -26.81 39.10 -14.83
N ILE A 13 -27.22 38.59 -16.00
CA ILE A 13 -27.07 37.16 -16.34
C ILE A 13 -25.63 36.84 -16.82
N LEU A 14 -24.92 37.78 -17.45
CA LEU A 14 -23.50 37.59 -17.80
C LEU A 14 -22.53 37.81 -16.62
N GLY A 15 -22.95 38.47 -15.54
CA GLY A 15 -22.13 38.72 -14.35
C GLY A 15 -22.15 37.61 -13.30
N ALA A 16 -23.04 36.62 -13.41
CA ALA A 16 -23.17 35.52 -12.44
C ALA A 16 -22.29 34.30 -12.77
N GLY A 17 -21.56 34.31 -13.89
CA GLY A 17 -20.81 33.15 -14.41
C GLY A 17 -19.33 33.06 -14.02
N LEU A 18 -18.82 33.96 -13.17
CA LEU A 18 -17.42 33.99 -12.76
C LEU A 18 -17.32 34.25 -11.25
N LEU A 19 -17.98 33.42 -10.44
CA LEU A 19 -17.41 33.17 -9.13
C LEU A 19 -16.19 32.27 -9.38
N PRO A 20 -15.01 32.57 -8.81
CA PRO A 20 -13.97 31.55 -8.74
C PRO A 20 -14.62 30.38 -8.01
N VAL A 21 -14.82 29.27 -8.72
CA VAL A 21 -14.86 27.98 -8.05
C VAL A 21 -13.48 27.90 -7.41
N SER A 22 -13.37 28.27 -6.13
CA SER A 22 -12.19 27.97 -5.35
C SER A 22 -11.95 26.49 -5.60
N ALA A 23 -10.82 26.17 -6.24
CA ALA A 23 -10.44 24.78 -6.42
C ALA A 23 -10.42 24.19 -5.01
N LEU A 24 -11.33 23.26 -4.75
CA LEU A 24 -11.43 22.61 -3.45
C LEU A 24 -10.06 21.99 -3.20
N GLU A 25 -9.42 22.38 -2.10
CA GLU A 25 -8.08 21.90 -1.77
C GLU A 25 -8.13 20.39 -1.63
N LYS A 26 -7.32 19.70 -2.43
CA LYS A 26 -7.23 18.25 -2.43
C LYS A 26 -6.02 17.84 -1.61
N TYR A 27 -6.24 16.99 -0.62
CA TYR A 27 -5.22 16.36 0.19
C TYR A 27 -4.82 15.04 -0.47
N THR A 28 -3.52 14.82 -0.60
CA THR A 28 -2.98 13.53 -1.02
C THR A 28 -2.37 12.86 0.21
N LEU A 29 -2.77 11.63 0.47
CA LEU A 29 -2.21 10.76 1.51
C LEU A 29 -1.44 9.65 0.80
N ASP A 30 -0.15 9.89 0.54
CA ASP A 30 0.67 9.02 -0.32
C ASP A 30 0.73 7.59 0.21
N GLU A 31 0.89 7.39 1.52
CA GLU A 31 0.89 6.06 2.13
C GLU A 31 -0.42 5.28 1.95
N LEU A 32 -1.55 5.98 1.72
CA LEU A 32 -2.86 5.38 1.51
C LEU A 32 -3.20 5.23 0.03
N ASP A 33 -2.40 5.80 -0.88
CA ASP A 33 -2.73 5.92 -2.31
C ASP A 33 -4.09 6.59 -2.55
N VAL A 34 -4.39 7.59 -1.71
CA VAL A 34 -5.69 8.27 -1.71
C VAL A 34 -5.49 9.76 -1.87
N ARG A 35 -6.34 10.34 -2.72
CA ARG A 35 -6.57 11.77 -2.81
C ARG A 35 -8.00 12.07 -2.42
N MET A 36 -8.22 13.10 -1.63
CA MET A 36 -9.56 13.50 -1.23
C MET A 36 -9.70 15.01 -1.15
N ALA A 37 -10.93 15.48 -1.28
CA ALA A 37 -11.27 16.87 -1.04
C ALA A 37 -12.11 16.94 0.22
N LEU A 38 -11.71 17.78 1.17
CA LEU A 38 -12.47 17.94 2.41
C LEU A 38 -13.72 18.78 2.18
N PRO A 39 -14.78 18.56 2.96
CA PRO A 39 -15.96 19.42 2.94
C PRO A 39 -15.59 20.86 3.32
N GLU A 40 -16.40 21.83 2.87
CA GLU A 40 -16.16 23.25 3.16
C GLU A 40 -16.17 23.52 4.68
N GLY A 41 -15.24 24.36 5.13
CA GLY A 41 -15.14 24.78 6.53
C GLY A 41 -14.28 23.87 7.42
N TYR A 42 -13.74 22.78 6.88
CA TYR A 42 -12.78 21.94 7.61
C TYR A 42 -11.34 22.46 7.47
N ILE A 43 -10.61 22.38 8.57
CA ILE A 43 -9.17 22.65 8.65
C ILE A 43 -8.49 21.32 8.94
N ALA A 44 -7.57 20.90 8.07
CA ALA A 44 -6.87 19.64 8.20
C ALA A 44 -5.47 19.78 8.78
N VAL A 45 -5.03 18.73 9.43
CA VAL A 45 -3.65 18.44 9.80
C VAL A 45 -3.32 17.04 9.24
N THR A 46 -2.17 16.91 8.59
CA THR A 46 -1.59 15.62 8.20
C THR A 46 -0.29 15.37 8.97
N ARG A 47 0.21 14.13 8.96
CA ARG A 47 1.48 13.77 9.61
C ARG A 47 2.69 14.57 9.13
N ASP A 48 2.64 15.03 7.88
CA ASP A 48 3.70 15.83 7.26
C ASP A 48 3.62 17.33 7.61
N THR A 49 2.66 17.74 8.44
CA THR A 49 2.53 19.14 8.88
C THR A 49 3.71 19.47 9.80
N GLU A 50 4.39 20.59 9.57
CA GLU A 50 5.50 21.02 10.43
C GLU A 50 5.00 21.35 11.85
N PRO A 51 5.67 20.91 12.94
CA PRO A 51 5.17 21.08 14.31
C PRO A 51 4.90 22.53 14.76
N ASP A 52 5.49 23.52 14.09
CA ASP A 52 5.31 24.96 14.35
C ASP A 52 4.37 25.66 13.34
N ASP A 53 3.64 24.88 12.52
CA ASP A 53 2.69 25.42 11.55
C ASP A 53 1.60 26.29 12.23
N PRO A 54 1.27 27.48 11.67
CA PRO A 54 0.24 28.35 12.21
C PRO A 54 -1.15 27.72 12.38
N VAL A 55 -1.44 26.61 11.69
CA VAL A 55 -2.70 25.85 11.82
C VAL A 55 -2.94 25.41 13.26
N PHE A 56 -1.90 24.97 13.98
CA PHE A 56 -2.01 24.55 15.36
C PHE A 56 -2.39 25.71 16.29
N GLY A 57 -1.84 26.90 16.03
CA GLY A 57 -2.23 28.13 16.71
C GLY A 57 -3.69 28.54 16.45
N ARG A 58 -4.24 28.24 15.26
CA ARG A 58 -5.66 28.47 14.94
C ARG A 58 -6.57 27.48 15.67
N LEU A 59 -6.15 26.22 15.76
CA LEU A 59 -6.88 25.14 16.44
C LEU A 59 -6.73 25.21 17.97
N GLY A 60 -5.73 25.94 18.48
CA GLY A 60 -5.46 26.06 19.90
C GLY A 60 -4.85 24.78 20.51
N ILE A 61 -4.16 23.98 19.69
CA ILE A 61 -3.53 22.72 20.07
C ILE A 61 -2.01 22.81 19.93
N ASP A 62 -1.27 21.96 20.64
CA ASP A 62 0.19 21.85 20.49
C ASP A 62 0.53 20.95 19.30
N GLY A 63 1.27 21.47 18.33
CA GLY A 63 1.60 20.76 17.09
C GLY A 63 2.43 19.50 17.31
N ALA A 64 3.39 19.52 18.24
CA ALA A 64 4.20 18.34 18.51
C ALA A 64 3.41 17.24 19.22
N GLU A 65 2.51 17.61 20.12
CA GLU A 65 1.63 16.67 20.82
C GLU A 65 0.65 15.97 19.87
N ILE A 66 -0.04 16.73 19.00
CA ILE A 66 -1.00 16.15 18.06
C ILE A 66 -0.32 15.27 17.01
N LEU A 67 0.81 15.70 16.45
CA LEU A 67 1.52 14.90 15.45
C LEU A 67 2.04 13.58 16.04
N GLY A 68 2.60 13.61 17.26
CA GLY A 68 3.00 12.38 17.96
C GLY A 68 1.81 11.45 18.24
N PHE A 69 0.66 12.01 18.63
CA PHE A 69 -0.56 11.23 18.79
C PHE A 69 -1.04 10.61 17.47
N MET A 70 -1.00 11.37 16.38
CA MET A 70 -1.37 10.90 15.05
C MET A 70 -0.46 9.76 14.59
N GLU A 71 0.85 9.85 14.80
CA GLU A 71 1.82 8.78 14.54
C GLU A 71 1.47 7.51 15.35
N ASP A 72 1.33 7.63 16.67
CA ASP A 72 1.07 6.51 17.58
C ASP A 72 -0.25 5.78 17.28
N ASN A 73 -1.23 6.47 16.71
CA ASN A 73 -2.58 5.96 16.48
C ASN A 73 -2.92 5.72 15.01
N ASN A 74 -1.95 5.73 14.10
CA ASN A 74 -2.20 5.47 12.69
C ASN A 74 -3.20 6.45 12.03
N ILE A 75 -3.21 7.71 12.49
CA ILE A 75 -4.04 8.79 11.94
C ILE A 75 -3.23 9.56 10.90
N TYR A 76 -3.68 9.53 9.66
CA TYR A 76 -3.01 10.13 8.51
C TYR A 76 -3.52 11.54 8.19
N LEU A 77 -4.80 11.78 8.50
CA LEU A 77 -5.44 13.07 8.40
C LEU A 77 -6.39 13.22 9.58
N ASP A 78 -6.32 14.37 10.21
CA ASP A 78 -7.25 14.82 11.24
C ASP A 78 -7.76 16.22 10.86
N ALA A 79 -9.07 16.39 10.75
CA ALA A 79 -9.67 17.63 10.29
C ALA A 79 -10.84 18.08 11.16
N PHE A 80 -10.81 19.36 11.53
CA PHE A 80 -11.76 19.97 12.45
C PHE A 80 -12.64 20.97 11.71
N LEU A 81 -13.93 21.00 12.04
CA LEU A 81 -14.82 22.05 11.53
C LEU A 81 -14.45 23.39 12.19
N GLU A 82 -14.08 24.40 11.41
CA GLU A 82 -13.50 25.66 11.91
C GLU A 82 -14.38 26.39 12.95
N ASN A 83 -15.70 26.26 12.84
CA ASN A 83 -16.66 26.88 13.75
C ASN A 83 -17.15 25.95 14.87
N ASP A 84 -16.75 24.68 14.86
CA ASP A 84 -17.06 23.68 15.89
C ASP A 84 -15.97 22.60 15.93
N LEU A 85 -14.93 22.86 16.73
CA LEU A 85 -13.81 21.94 16.90
C LEU A 85 -14.17 20.62 17.58
N THR A 86 -15.44 20.44 17.99
CA THR A 86 -15.92 19.15 18.53
C THR A 86 -16.41 18.21 17.44
N GLN A 87 -16.49 18.69 16.20
CA GLN A 87 -16.71 17.88 15.01
C GLN A 87 -15.39 17.64 14.29
N GLU A 88 -15.05 16.37 14.15
CA GLU A 88 -13.74 15.89 13.70
C GLU A 88 -13.93 14.86 12.58
N LEU A 89 -13.07 14.92 11.56
CA LEU A 89 -12.94 13.95 10.48
C LEU A 89 -11.55 13.35 10.53
N THR A 90 -11.48 12.04 10.73
CA THR A 90 -10.22 11.30 10.80
C THR A 90 -10.11 10.30 9.67
N VAL A 91 -8.88 10.15 9.16
CA VAL A 91 -8.51 9.07 8.24
C VAL A 91 -7.42 8.25 8.90
N THR A 92 -7.69 6.97 9.09
CA THR A 92 -6.72 6.01 9.64
C THR A 92 -6.45 4.88 8.68
N MET A 93 -5.26 4.29 8.77
CA MET A 93 -4.88 3.11 7.98
C MET A 93 -4.12 2.11 8.83
N THR A 94 -4.37 0.82 8.63
CA THR A 94 -3.54 -0.26 9.18
C THR A 94 -3.25 -1.26 8.09
N ALA A 95 -1.99 -1.68 7.96
CA ALA A 95 -1.62 -2.73 7.03
C ALA A 95 -2.27 -4.07 7.44
N GLN A 96 -2.80 -4.80 6.47
CA GLN A 96 -3.47 -6.08 6.60
C GLN A 96 -2.96 -7.04 5.50
N PRO A 97 -1.69 -7.49 5.57
CA PRO A 97 -1.12 -8.36 4.56
C PRO A 97 -1.95 -9.64 4.38
N GLY A 98 -2.23 -10.02 3.12
CA GLY A 98 -3.02 -11.19 2.77
C GLY A 98 -4.55 -11.03 2.96
N GLN A 99 -5.04 -9.88 3.43
CA GLN A 99 -6.47 -9.62 3.51
C GLN A 99 -7.02 -9.26 2.12
N GLU A 100 -8.09 -9.95 1.71
CA GLU A 100 -8.74 -9.69 0.43
C GLU A 100 -9.42 -8.32 0.39
N ASP A 101 -9.29 -7.65 -0.76
CA ASP A 101 -9.98 -6.41 -1.08
C ASP A 101 -11.50 -6.56 -0.97
N PHE A 102 -12.16 -5.62 -0.28
CA PHE A 102 -13.62 -5.65 -0.12
C PHE A 102 -14.36 -5.55 -1.47
N ALA A 103 -13.72 -4.96 -2.48
CA ALA A 103 -14.27 -4.88 -3.83
C ALA A 103 -14.43 -6.27 -4.48
N LEU A 104 -13.62 -7.25 -4.09
CA LEU A 104 -13.61 -8.62 -4.62
C LEU A 104 -14.48 -9.59 -3.83
N MET A 105 -14.72 -9.29 -2.55
CA MET A 105 -15.58 -10.10 -1.69
C MET A 105 -17.07 -10.01 -2.09
N GLU A 106 -17.81 -11.10 -1.95
CA GLU A 106 -19.27 -11.07 -2.00
C GLU A 106 -19.86 -10.36 -0.77
N ASP A 107 -21.04 -9.78 -0.90
CA ASP A 107 -21.64 -8.96 0.15
C ASP A 107 -21.94 -9.78 1.43
N GLU A 108 -22.41 -11.03 1.28
CA GLU A 108 -22.67 -11.93 2.41
C GLU A 108 -21.39 -12.33 3.16
N ASP A 109 -20.29 -12.54 2.46
CA ASP A 109 -19.00 -12.89 3.06
C ASP A 109 -18.42 -11.68 3.81
N LEU A 110 -18.55 -10.49 3.23
CA LEU A 110 -18.16 -9.24 3.87
C LEU A 110 -18.98 -8.98 5.14
N PHE A 111 -20.31 -9.16 5.10
CA PHE A 111 -21.13 -9.03 6.30
C PHE A 111 -20.74 -10.05 7.38
N THR A 112 -20.48 -11.30 7.00
CA THR A 112 -20.00 -12.33 7.93
C THR A 112 -18.68 -11.92 8.58
N LEU A 113 -17.75 -11.35 7.81
CA LEU A 113 -16.49 -10.83 8.33
C LEU A 113 -16.73 -9.70 9.35
N ILE A 114 -17.57 -8.72 9.02
CA ILE A 114 -17.84 -7.58 9.91
C ILE A 114 -18.56 -8.01 11.19
N ASP A 115 -19.43 -9.01 11.13
CA ASP A 115 -20.07 -9.60 12.32
C ASP A 115 -19.04 -10.16 13.31
N THR A 116 -17.87 -10.61 12.84
CA THR A 116 -16.79 -11.06 13.74
C THR A 116 -16.16 -9.89 14.52
N TYR A 117 -16.20 -8.67 13.99
CA TYR A 117 -15.65 -7.48 14.62
C TYR A 117 -16.63 -6.77 15.55
N MET A 118 -17.94 -6.91 15.34
CA MET A 118 -18.97 -6.23 16.13
C MET A 118 -18.85 -6.42 17.66
N PRO A 119 -18.53 -7.63 18.19
CA PRO A 119 -18.32 -7.81 19.62
C PRO A 119 -17.20 -6.93 20.19
N HIS A 120 -16.15 -6.64 19.39
CA HIS A 120 -15.06 -5.78 19.82
C HIS A 120 -15.52 -4.32 19.95
N TYR A 121 -16.30 -3.81 18.98
CA TYR A 121 -16.91 -2.48 19.08
C TYR A 121 -17.78 -2.35 20.34
N GLN A 122 -18.66 -3.34 20.57
CA GLN A 122 -19.55 -3.35 21.74
C GLN A 122 -18.78 -3.40 23.06
N SER A 123 -17.67 -4.15 23.11
CA SER A 123 -16.80 -4.20 24.30
C SER A 123 -16.14 -2.86 24.62
N GLY A 124 -15.92 -2.01 23.61
CA GLY A 124 -15.44 -0.63 23.73
C GLY A 124 -16.53 0.38 24.07
N GLY A 125 -17.77 -0.07 24.32
CA GLY A 125 -18.90 0.81 24.63
C GLY A 125 -19.54 1.47 23.40
N VAL A 126 -19.26 0.95 22.20
CA VAL A 126 -19.86 1.44 20.95
C VAL A 126 -21.17 0.71 20.68
N LEU A 127 -22.24 1.48 20.53
CA LEU A 127 -23.54 1.04 20.05
C LEU A 127 -23.67 1.35 18.56
N THR A 128 -24.28 0.44 17.82
CA THR A 128 -24.62 0.62 16.41
C THR A 128 -25.94 -0.10 16.11
N ASP A 129 -26.76 0.49 15.24
CA ASP A 129 -28.02 -0.10 14.78
C ASP A 129 -27.82 -1.06 13.59
N GLY A 130 -26.57 -1.26 13.17
CA GLY A 130 -26.17 -2.12 12.07
C GLY A 130 -25.19 -1.46 11.13
N TYR A 131 -24.86 -2.16 10.06
CA TYR A 131 -23.96 -1.67 9.02
C TYR A 131 -24.56 -1.94 7.64
N GLN A 132 -24.12 -1.17 6.65
CA GLN A 132 -24.55 -1.29 5.25
C GLN A 132 -23.36 -1.23 4.30
N ILE A 133 -23.57 -1.66 3.06
CA ILE A 133 -22.53 -1.55 2.02
C ILE A 133 -22.74 -0.27 1.22
N TYR A 134 -21.68 0.53 1.12
CA TYR A 134 -21.59 1.67 0.21
C TYR A 134 -20.67 1.30 -0.97
N ARG A 135 -21.16 1.53 -2.19
CA ARG A 135 -20.44 1.21 -3.42
C ARG A 135 -19.90 2.48 -4.04
N HIS A 136 -18.59 2.68 -3.91
CA HIS A 136 -17.86 3.73 -4.62
C HIS A 136 -17.41 3.19 -5.99
N PRO A 137 -17.22 4.03 -7.03
CA PRO A 137 -16.72 3.57 -8.32
C PRO A 137 -15.38 2.84 -8.28
N GLN A 138 -14.54 3.13 -7.29
CA GLN A 138 -13.18 2.57 -7.16
C GLN A 138 -13.01 1.60 -5.97
N ALA A 139 -14.00 1.47 -5.07
CA ALA A 139 -13.87 0.67 -3.86
C ALA A 139 -15.24 0.27 -3.28
N LYS A 140 -15.25 -0.73 -2.39
CA LYS A 140 -16.42 -1.13 -1.62
C LYS A 140 -16.19 -0.80 -0.14
N PHE A 141 -17.17 -0.19 0.50
CA PHE A 141 -17.10 0.22 1.89
C PHE A 141 -18.19 -0.45 2.71
N VAL A 142 -17.86 -0.76 3.96
CA VAL A 142 -18.82 -1.01 5.03
C VAL A 142 -19.03 0.30 5.77
N VAL A 143 -20.28 0.69 5.93
CA VAL A 143 -20.67 1.93 6.57
C VAL A 143 -21.40 1.61 7.86
N LEU A 144 -20.93 2.20 8.95
CA LEU A 144 -21.57 2.07 10.26
C LEU A 144 -21.77 3.44 10.88
N GLU A 145 -23.01 3.68 11.34
CA GLU A 145 -23.31 4.76 12.28
C GLU A 145 -23.19 4.21 13.69
N PHE A 146 -22.63 5.01 14.59
CA PHE A 146 -22.37 4.57 15.95
C PHE A 146 -22.53 5.67 16.99
N TYR A 147 -22.73 5.23 18.24
CA TYR A 147 -22.66 6.05 19.43
C TYR A 147 -21.75 5.39 20.45
N ASN A 148 -20.70 6.09 20.89
CA ASN A 148 -19.79 5.64 21.93
C ASN A 148 -20.28 6.12 23.29
N MET A 149 -20.84 5.22 24.10
CA MET A 149 -21.40 5.53 25.42
C MET A 149 -20.35 5.96 26.45
N VAL A 150 -19.08 5.56 26.26
CA VAL A 150 -17.99 5.90 27.19
C VAL A 150 -17.55 7.34 26.98
N LYS A 151 -17.57 7.80 25.74
CA LYS A 151 -17.04 9.11 25.33
C LYS A 151 -18.13 10.14 25.03
N ASP A 152 -19.39 9.71 24.95
CA ASP A 152 -20.56 10.54 24.61
C ASP A 152 -20.44 11.21 23.22
N VAL A 153 -19.96 10.43 22.26
CA VAL A 153 -19.69 10.85 20.87
C VAL A 153 -20.44 9.95 19.90
N CYS A 154 -21.10 10.55 18.92
CA CYS A 154 -21.68 9.85 17.78
C CYS A 154 -20.74 9.93 16.57
N GLY A 155 -20.90 9.01 15.63
CA GLY A 155 -20.06 9.00 14.44
C GLY A 155 -20.58 8.17 13.29
N LEU A 156 -19.95 8.39 12.14
CA LEU A 156 -20.20 7.69 10.88
C LEU A 156 -18.86 7.30 10.30
N GLN A 157 -18.66 6.01 10.14
CA GLN A 157 -17.43 5.43 9.61
C GLN A 157 -17.68 4.75 8.27
N PHE A 158 -16.82 5.04 7.30
CA PHE A 158 -16.65 4.28 6.08
C PHE A 158 -15.37 3.46 6.21
N TYR A 159 -15.51 2.15 6.26
CA TYR A 159 -14.42 1.20 6.39
C TYR A 159 -14.22 0.41 5.10
N THR A 160 -12.98 0.29 4.63
CA THR A 160 -12.63 -0.53 3.47
C THR A 160 -11.31 -1.24 3.68
N VAL A 161 -11.14 -2.38 3.02
CA VAL A 161 -9.81 -2.96 2.75
C VAL A 161 -9.58 -2.90 1.25
N ARG A 162 -8.47 -2.26 0.87
CA ARG A 162 -7.98 -2.19 -0.50
C ARG A 162 -6.46 -2.23 -0.47
N ASP A 163 -5.87 -3.06 -1.32
CA ASP A 163 -4.42 -3.18 -1.46
C ASP A 163 -3.74 -3.49 -0.11
N GLU A 164 -4.31 -4.44 0.64
CA GLU A 164 -3.84 -4.82 1.98
C GLU A 164 -3.81 -3.66 2.99
N LYS A 165 -4.57 -2.58 2.73
CA LYS A 165 -4.71 -1.44 3.65
C LYS A 165 -6.14 -1.38 4.17
N ALA A 166 -6.31 -1.62 5.47
CA ALA A 166 -7.56 -1.36 6.17
C ALA A 166 -7.65 0.14 6.46
N MET A 167 -8.54 0.84 5.76
CA MET A 167 -8.71 2.29 5.86
C MET A 167 -10.06 2.65 6.47
N ASN A 168 -10.06 3.58 7.42
CA ASN A 168 -11.28 4.14 7.99
C ASN A 168 -11.34 5.64 7.72
N PHE A 169 -12.48 6.09 7.21
CA PHE A 169 -12.85 7.50 7.09
C PHE A 169 -13.97 7.73 8.09
N THR A 170 -13.68 8.44 9.17
CA THR A 170 -14.59 8.51 10.32
C THR A 170 -14.88 9.95 10.68
N MET A 171 -16.17 10.27 10.78
CA MET A 171 -16.62 11.48 11.43
C MET A 171 -16.99 11.22 12.87
N HIS A 172 -16.56 12.10 13.76
CA HIS A 172 -16.99 12.18 15.16
C HIS A 172 -17.69 13.51 15.40
N ALA A 173 -18.73 13.47 16.23
CA ALA A 173 -19.39 14.66 16.73
C ALA A 173 -19.94 14.42 18.15
N ASN A 174 -20.11 15.50 18.91
CA ASN A 174 -20.75 15.42 20.21
C ASN A 174 -22.24 15.06 20.10
N GLY A 175 -22.73 14.31 21.09
CA GLY A 175 -24.13 13.93 21.19
C GLY A 175 -24.38 12.47 20.83
N GLN A 176 -25.66 12.13 20.66
CA GLN A 176 -26.09 10.73 20.53
C GLN A 176 -26.39 10.30 19.08
N GLU A 177 -26.60 11.25 18.19
CA GLU A 177 -26.96 11.01 16.79
C GLU A 177 -26.34 12.10 15.91
N LEU A 178 -25.99 11.76 14.67
CA LEU A 178 -25.47 12.71 13.70
C LEU A 178 -26.58 13.54 13.06
N GLU A 179 -26.33 14.84 12.91
CA GLU A 179 -27.20 15.74 12.16
C GLU A 179 -27.08 15.51 10.65
N GLU A 180 -28.11 15.90 9.90
CA GLU A 180 -28.15 15.76 8.43
C GLU A 180 -26.98 16.49 7.74
N GLY A 181 -26.59 17.66 8.25
CA GLY A 181 -25.44 18.41 7.72
C GLY A 181 -24.11 17.67 7.91
N GLN A 182 -23.97 16.90 8.99
CA GLN A 182 -22.78 16.11 9.27
C GLN A 182 -22.72 14.89 8.32
N LYS A 183 -23.85 14.19 8.15
CA LYS A 183 -23.95 13.08 7.17
C LYS A 183 -23.67 13.56 5.74
N ALA A 184 -24.19 14.72 5.37
CA ALA A 184 -23.93 15.34 4.06
C ALA A 184 -22.45 15.71 3.87
N ALA A 185 -21.74 16.13 4.93
CA ALA A 185 -20.30 16.38 4.86
C ALA A 185 -19.52 15.08 4.57
N MET A 186 -19.89 13.97 5.21
CA MET A 186 -19.29 12.67 4.89
C MET A 186 -19.61 12.20 3.48
N ASP A 187 -20.85 12.36 3.01
CA ASP A 187 -21.20 12.03 1.62
C ASP A 187 -20.37 12.84 0.61
N ALA A 188 -20.13 14.13 0.90
CA ALA A 188 -19.29 14.99 0.08
C ALA A 188 -17.83 14.54 0.07
N LEU A 189 -17.27 14.18 1.24
CA LEU A 189 -15.92 13.62 1.36
C LEU A 189 -15.79 12.33 0.56
N MET A 190 -16.71 11.39 0.76
CA MET A 190 -16.68 10.09 0.09
C MET A 190 -16.89 10.20 -1.42
N SER A 191 -17.68 11.17 -1.90
CA SER A 191 -17.84 11.44 -3.33
C SER A 191 -16.62 12.11 -3.97
N GLY A 192 -15.78 12.78 -3.18
CA GLY A 192 -14.53 13.41 -3.61
C GLY A 192 -13.30 12.51 -3.46
N LEU A 193 -13.49 11.27 -3.01
CA LEU A 193 -12.44 10.29 -2.79
C LEU A 193 -11.95 9.72 -4.13
N GLU A 194 -10.66 9.82 -4.38
CA GLU A 194 -9.98 9.31 -5.57
C GLU A 194 -8.85 8.40 -5.11
N PHE A 195 -8.93 7.12 -5.45
CA PHE A 195 -7.81 6.22 -5.26
C PHE A 195 -6.84 6.34 -6.43
N SER A 196 -5.54 6.31 -6.16
CA SER A 196 -4.51 6.25 -7.21
C SER A 196 -4.76 5.03 -8.09
N ALA A 197 -4.68 5.26 -9.41
CA ALA A 197 -4.72 4.18 -10.38
C ALA A 197 -3.38 3.44 -10.33
N LYS A 198 -3.44 2.11 -10.31
CA LYS A 198 -2.24 1.31 -10.54
C LYS A 198 -1.81 1.46 -12.00
N ALA A 199 -0.50 1.45 -12.24
CA ALA A 199 0.03 1.42 -13.60
C ALA A 199 -0.60 0.25 -14.37
N GLU A 200 -1.13 0.51 -15.56
CA GLU A 200 -1.67 -0.54 -16.43
C GLU A 200 -0.52 -1.36 -17.02
N ALA A 201 -0.79 -2.60 -17.42
CA ALA A 201 0.20 -3.39 -18.13
C ALA A 201 0.55 -2.74 -19.48
N PHE A 202 1.84 -2.76 -19.86
CA PHE A 202 2.31 -2.18 -21.10
C PHE A 202 3.39 -3.02 -21.76
N ALA A 203 3.57 -2.85 -23.07
CA ALA A 203 4.66 -3.49 -23.80
C ALA A 203 5.91 -2.59 -23.77
N TYR A 204 7.05 -3.16 -23.44
CA TYR A 204 8.35 -2.54 -23.58
C TYR A 204 9.06 -3.10 -24.82
N THR A 205 9.75 -2.22 -25.54
CA THR A 205 10.60 -2.58 -26.68
C THR A 205 11.98 -1.96 -26.46
N ASP A 206 13.02 -2.79 -26.48
CA ASP A 206 14.39 -2.31 -26.52
C ASP A 206 14.76 -1.95 -27.96
N ASP A 207 14.89 -0.66 -28.25
CA ASP A 207 15.20 -0.16 -29.60
C ASP A 207 16.55 -0.66 -30.14
N LYS A 208 17.50 -1.03 -29.27
CA LYS A 208 18.83 -1.51 -29.69
C LYS A 208 18.77 -2.95 -30.19
N THR A 209 18.09 -3.79 -29.42
CA THR A 209 18.09 -5.23 -29.65
C THR A 209 16.89 -5.69 -30.45
N GLY A 210 15.77 -4.97 -30.39
CA GLY A 210 14.47 -5.37 -30.91
C GLY A 210 13.72 -6.35 -30.00
N LEU A 211 14.22 -6.61 -28.78
CA LEU A 211 13.52 -7.39 -27.77
C LEU A 211 12.23 -6.69 -27.37
N THR A 212 11.15 -7.44 -27.26
CA THR A 212 9.90 -6.98 -26.65
C THR A 212 9.50 -7.85 -25.47
N PHE A 213 8.85 -7.25 -24.47
CA PHE A 213 8.19 -7.99 -23.39
C PHE A 213 7.04 -7.18 -22.81
N THR A 214 6.12 -7.85 -22.11
CA THR A 214 5.01 -7.21 -21.40
C THR A 214 5.41 -6.96 -19.95
N VAL A 215 5.34 -5.71 -19.53
CA VAL A 215 5.42 -5.30 -18.12
C VAL A 215 4.03 -5.47 -17.50
N PRO A 216 3.88 -6.27 -16.42
CA PRO A 216 2.60 -6.44 -15.75
C PRO A 216 2.07 -5.14 -15.14
N ALA A 217 0.76 -5.10 -14.88
CA ALA A 217 0.16 -3.96 -14.18
C ALA A 217 0.71 -3.82 -12.75
N GLY A 218 0.80 -2.58 -12.27
CA GLY A 218 1.34 -2.21 -10.96
C GLY A 218 2.85 -1.98 -10.94
N TRP A 219 3.48 -1.80 -12.11
CA TRP A 219 4.89 -1.44 -12.25
C TRP A 219 5.03 -0.09 -12.93
N GLU A 220 5.84 0.79 -12.34
CA GLU A 220 6.12 2.12 -12.87
C GLU A 220 7.58 2.26 -13.27
N GLU A 221 7.82 2.92 -14.40
CA GLU A 221 9.18 3.23 -14.86
C GLU A 221 9.82 4.29 -13.98
N ALA A 222 11.08 4.05 -13.60
CA ALA A 222 11.88 4.96 -12.79
C ALA A 222 13.24 5.21 -13.45
N ASP A 223 13.97 6.21 -12.96
CA ASP A 223 15.30 6.54 -13.47
C ASP A 223 16.24 5.32 -13.42
N ALA A 224 16.61 4.86 -14.62
CA ALA A 224 17.55 3.75 -14.79
C ALA A 224 18.98 4.22 -14.49
N PRO A 225 19.74 3.50 -13.62
CA PRO A 225 21.16 3.75 -13.43
C PRO A 225 21.96 3.64 -14.74
N GLU A 226 23.12 4.28 -14.77
CA GLU A 226 24.03 4.18 -15.92
C GLU A 226 24.35 2.71 -16.25
N GLY A 227 24.16 2.33 -17.52
CA GLY A 227 24.37 0.97 -18.01
C GLY A 227 23.14 0.05 -17.96
N LEU A 228 22.00 0.53 -17.46
CA LEU A 228 20.71 -0.15 -17.58
C LEU A 228 19.79 0.59 -18.57
N ASP A 229 18.96 -0.15 -19.28
CA ASP A 229 18.02 0.38 -20.27
C ASP A 229 16.62 0.61 -19.70
N LEU A 230 16.27 -0.09 -18.63
CA LEU A 230 14.98 0.04 -17.95
C LEU A 230 15.12 -0.23 -16.45
N ARG A 231 14.40 0.55 -15.65
CA ARG A 231 14.16 0.27 -14.23
C ARG A 231 12.68 0.44 -13.92
N LEU A 232 12.11 -0.53 -13.22
CA LEU A 232 10.72 -0.56 -12.78
C LEU A 232 10.67 -0.68 -11.26
N ILE A 233 9.74 0.06 -10.64
CA ILE A 233 9.44 -0.01 -9.21
C ILE A 233 8.00 -0.48 -9.04
N SER A 234 7.77 -1.38 -8.09
CA SER A 234 6.42 -1.90 -7.81
C SER A 234 5.58 -0.86 -7.07
N GLN A 235 4.33 -0.72 -7.52
CA GLN A 235 3.25 -0.02 -6.81
C GLN A 235 2.42 -0.98 -5.94
N LYS A 236 2.74 -2.29 -5.95
CA LYS A 236 2.05 -3.31 -5.13
C LYS A 236 2.73 -3.50 -3.79
N GLU A 237 4.06 -3.48 -3.77
CA GLU A 237 4.87 -3.76 -2.58
C GLU A 237 6.09 -2.85 -2.54
N GLU A 238 6.33 -2.21 -1.40
CA GLU A 238 7.42 -1.25 -1.26
C GLU A 238 8.80 -1.91 -1.44
N GLY A 239 9.65 -1.27 -2.24
CA GLY A 239 11.03 -1.64 -2.43
C GLY A 239 11.24 -2.92 -3.24
N GLN A 240 10.24 -3.37 -4.03
CA GLN A 240 10.44 -4.35 -5.09
C GLN A 240 10.83 -3.64 -6.38
N SER A 241 11.75 -4.22 -7.15
CA SER A 241 12.22 -3.62 -8.40
C SER A 241 12.53 -4.67 -9.48
N ILE A 242 12.29 -4.29 -10.73
CA ILE A 242 12.78 -5.00 -11.91
C ILE A 242 13.73 -4.07 -12.66
N SER A 243 14.79 -4.59 -13.25
CA SER A 243 15.67 -3.82 -14.13
C SER A 243 16.11 -4.68 -15.30
N TYR A 244 16.30 -4.02 -16.44
CA TYR A 244 16.76 -4.64 -17.68
C TYR A 244 17.90 -3.83 -18.28
N GLY A 245 18.87 -4.52 -18.88
CA GLY A 245 19.92 -3.90 -19.68
C GLY A 245 20.42 -4.85 -20.77
N SER A 246 20.86 -4.27 -21.89
CA SER A 246 21.44 -4.96 -23.03
C SER A 246 22.87 -4.54 -23.31
N MET A 247 23.66 -5.48 -23.82
CA MET A 247 25.06 -5.26 -24.17
C MET A 247 25.44 -6.00 -25.45
N ASP A 248 26.03 -5.28 -26.41
CA ASP A 248 26.49 -5.86 -27.66
C ASP A 248 27.81 -6.62 -27.44
N LEU A 249 27.73 -7.95 -27.37
CA LEU A 249 28.90 -8.80 -27.24
C LEU A 249 29.67 -8.93 -28.55
N PHE A 250 28.97 -8.90 -29.69
CA PHE A 250 29.60 -9.01 -31.00
C PHE A 250 30.47 -7.78 -31.31
N ALA A 251 29.98 -6.59 -30.98
CA ALA A 251 30.77 -5.36 -31.09
C ALA A 251 32.03 -5.36 -30.20
N GLN A 252 32.02 -6.10 -29.09
CA GLN A 252 33.16 -6.24 -28.19
C GLN A 252 34.21 -7.25 -28.64
N LEU A 253 33.92 -8.08 -29.65
CA LEU A 253 34.91 -8.98 -30.22
C LEU A 253 36.04 -8.21 -30.91
N THR A 254 37.23 -8.81 -30.96
CA THR A 254 38.35 -8.26 -31.73
C THR A 254 38.05 -8.34 -33.23
N ASP A 255 38.71 -7.49 -34.05
CA ASP A 255 38.61 -7.58 -35.52
C ASP A 255 38.97 -8.95 -36.07
N ALA A 256 39.87 -9.67 -35.40
CA ALA A 256 40.27 -11.01 -35.80
C ALA A 256 39.17 -12.04 -35.52
N ASP A 257 38.38 -11.85 -34.46
CA ASP A 257 37.31 -12.76 -34.07
C ASP A 257 35.99 -12.45 -34.77
N ARG A 258 35.66 -11.18 -35.03
CA ARG A 258 34.53 -10.80 -35.92
C ARG A 258 34.64 -11.33 -37.34
N LYS A 259 35.84 -11.71 -37.79
CA LYS A 259 36.06 -12.37 -39.08
C LYS A 259 35.80 -13.88 -39.05
N LYS A 260 35.72 -14.47 -37.85
CA LYS A 260 35.54 -15.92 -37.63
C LYS A 260 34.10 -16.27 -37.27
N TYR A 261 33.41 -15.36 -36.59
CA TYR A 261 32.06 -15.54 -36.10
C TYR A 261 31.10 -14.59 -36.79
N ASN A 262 29.89 -15.07 -37.08
CA ASN A 262 28.74 -14.23 -37.37
C ASN A 262 28.13 -13.74 -36.04
N ARG A 263 27.33 -12.67 -36.10
CA ARG A 263 26.60 -12.17 -34.93
C ARG A 263 25.71 -13.27 -34.32
N SER A 264 25.05 -14.07 -35.15
CA SER A 264 24.22 -15.21 -34.72
C SER A 264 25.00 -16.34 -34.05
N ASP A 265 26.33 -16.40 -34.21
CA ASP A 265 27.16 -17.42 -33.57
C ASP A 265 27.51 -17.06 -32.12
N ILE A 266 27.10 -15.87 -31.66
CA ILE A 266 27.30 -15.38 -30.31
C ILE A 266 25.96 -15.50 -29.57
N ASP A 267 25.73 -16.68 -29.02
CA ASP A 267 24.53 -17.09 -28.29
C ASP A 267 24.91 -17.70 -26.93
N ASN A 268 23.96 -18.33 -26.24
CA ASN A 268 24.20 -19.03 -24.97
C ASN A 268 25.16 -20.23 -25.09
N ASP A 269 25.31 -20.85 -26.27
CA ASP A 269 26.28 -21.92 -26.48
C ASP A 269 27.71 -21.35 -26.56
N TYR A 270 27.86 -20.18 -27.18
CA TYR A 270 29.12 -19.42 -27.16
C TYR A 270 29.41 -18.84 -25.77
N TYR A 271 28.38 -18.36 -25.08
CA TYR A 271 28.48 -17.69 -23.78
C TYR A 271 28.36 -18.68 -22.62
N THR A 272 29.44 -19.42 -22.36
CA THR A 272 29.48 -20.47 -21.33
C THR A 272 29.03 -20.00 -19.94
N ARG A 273 28.46 -20.92 -19.15
CA ARG A 273 28.12 -20.70 -17.73
C ARG A 273 29.23 -20.03 -16.90
N ALA A 274 30.48 -20.41 -17.10
CA ALA A 274 31.62 -19.78 -16.40
C ALA A 274 31.70 -18.26 -16.64
N ARG A 275 31.46 -17.81 -17.88
CA ARG A 275 31.42 -16.38 -18.22
C ARG A 275 30.19 -15.68 -17.66
N ALA A 276 29.05 -16.38 -17.59
CA ALA A 276 27.87 -15.86 -16.91
C ALA A 276 28.14 -15.67 -15.42
N ALA A 277 28.81 -16.62 -14.77
CA ALA A 277 29.21 -16.52 -13.37
C ALA A 277 30.12 -15.31 -13.11
N ASP A 278 31.09 -15.06 -13.99
CA ASP A 278 31.99 -13.89 -13.91
C ASP A 278 31.21 -12.57 -13.99
N VAL A 279 30.25 -12.44 -14.92
CA VAL A 279 29.43 -11.22 -15.07
C VAL A 279 28.47 -11.04 -13.89
N LEU A 280 27.87 -12.14 -13.42
CA LEU A 280 26.96 -12.14 -12.27
C LEU A 280 27.71 -11.97 -10.94
N GLY A 281 29.04 -12.09 -10.94
CA GLY A 281 29.87 -11.97 -9.75
C GLY A 281 29.59 -13.07 -8.72
N VAL A 282 29.35 -14.30 -9.18
CA VAL A 282 29.08 -15.49 -8.36
C VAL A 282 30.02 -16.64 -8.74
N ALA A 283 30.07 -17.70 -7.93
CA ALA A 283 30.77 -18.90 -8.33
C ALA A 283 29.99 -19.63 -9.45
N GLU A 284 30.69 -20.32 -10.36
CA GLU A 284 30.04 -21.09 -11.44
C GLU A 284 29.04 -22.13 -10.91
N SER A 285 29.27 -22.68 -9.71
CA SER A 285 28.37 -23.61 -9.04
C SER A 285 27.06 -23.00 -8.54
N GLU A 286 26.98 -21.66 -8.47
CA GLU A 286 25.81 -20.91 -8.04
C GLU A 286 24.95 -20.43 -9.24
N VAL A 287 25.41 -20.72 -10.47
CA VAL A 287 24.64 -20.44 -11.68
C VAL A 287 23.76 -21.64 -12.02
N GLU A 288 22.47 -21.38 -12.14
CA GLU A 288 21.42 -22.32 -12.50
C GLU A 288 20.94 -22.07 -13.93
N ASP A 289 20.43 -23.10 -14.60
CA ASP A 289 19.73 -22.91 -15.87
C ASP A 289 18.24 -22.68 -15.56
N ALA A 290 17.64 -21.68 -16.21
CA ALA A 290 16.20 -21.43 -16.18
C ALA A 290 15.67 -21.33 -17.62
N VAL A 291 14.38 -21.60 -17.80
CA VAL A 291 13.73 -21.54 -19.11
C VAL A 291 12.42 -20.77 -18.98
N TYR A 292 12.27 -19.73 -19.78
CA TYR A 292 11.05 -18.92 -19.89
C TYR A 292 10.73 -18.71 -21.36
N ASN A 293 9.48 -18.91 -21.77
CA ASN A 293 9.03 -18.86 -23.17
C ASN A 293 9.89 -19.71 -24.14
N GLY A 294 10.44 -20.83 -23.65
CA GLY A 294 11.35 -21.69 -24.42
C GLY A 294 12.77 -21.15 -24.61
N VAL A 295 13.09 -19.97 -24.07
CA VAL A 295 14.44 -19.36 -24.08
C VAL A 295 15.19 -19.75 -22.82
N ALA A 296 16.46 -20.15 -22.98
CA ALA A 296 17.31 -20.53 -21.85
C ALA A 296 18.00 -19.30 -21.23
N TYR A 297 18.13 -19.30 -19.91
CA TYR A 297 18.78 -18.24 -19.13
C TYR A 297 19.77 -18.85 -18.14
N PHE A 298 20.88 -18.16 -17.93
CA PHE A 298 21.75 -18.36 -16.77
C PHE A 298 21.22 -17.53 -15.61
N ARG A 299 20.75 -18.19 -14.55
CA ARG A 299 20.17 -17.56 -13.36
C ARG A 299 21.15 -17.62 -12.20
N ALA A 300 21.30 -16.52 -11.47
CA ALA A 300 21.98 -16.50 -10.17
C ALA A 300 21.13 -15.76 -9.13
N ARG A 301 21.33 -16.13 -7.85
CA ARG A 301 20.68 -15.52 -6.70
C ARG A 301 21.75 -15.00 -5.74
N ARG A 302 21.56 -13.80 -5.23
CA ARG A 302 22.48 -13.20 -4.25
C ARG A 302 21.70 -12.52 -3.12
N PRO A 303 22.20 -12.54 -1.89
CA PRO A 303 21.67 -11.66 -0.85
C PRO A 303 21.93 -10.20 -1.24
N GLY A 304 20.96 -9.33 -1.03
CA GLY A 304 21.13 -7.88 -1.18
C GLY A 304 22.29 -7.38 -0.31
N THR A 305 23.06 -6.44 -0.83
CA THR A 305 24.27 -5.92 -0.16
C THR A 305 23.97 -4.81 0.85
N ASP A 306 22.74 -4.30 0.89
CA ASP A 306 22.34 -3.18 1.73
C ASP A 306 21.72 -3.66 3.05
N ALA A 307 22.18 -3.08 4.15
CA ALA A 307 21.69 -3.40 5.50
C ALA A 307 20.20 -3.02 5.70
N ALA A 308 19.62 -2.20 4.82
CA ALA A 308 18.22 -1.75 4.87
C ALA A 308 17.25 -2.67 4.11
N SER A 309 17.73 -3.51 3.19
CA SER A 309 16.91 -4.46 2.45
C SER A 309 17.67 -5.79 2.39
N GLN A 310 17.40 -6.68 3.35
CA GLN A 310 17.81 -8.10 3.27
C GLN A 310 17.13 -8.85 2.09
N LYS A 311 16.74 -8.15 1.04
CA LYS A 311 15.99 -8.65 -0.10
C LYS A 311 16.94 -9.42 -1.02
N GLU A 312 16.46 -10.51 -1.57
CA GLU A 312 17.24 -11.29 -2.52
C GLU A 312 17.29 -10.56 -3.87
N VAL A 313 18.44 -10.68 -4.53
CA VAL A 313 18.63 -10.18 -5.89
C VAL A 313 18.76 -11.39 -6.80
N ILE A 314 17.90 -11.44 -7.80
CA ILE A 314 17.83 -12.52 -8.79
C ILE A 314 18.23 -11.92 -10.12
N GLN A 315 19.16 -12.56 -10.80
CA GLN A 315 19.68 -12.07 -12.07
C GLN A 315 19.64 -13.19 -13.10
N LEU A 316 19.21 -12.84 -14.31
CA LEU A 316 19.12 -13.75 -15.43
C LEU A 316 19.84 -13.15 -16.63
N ILE A 317 20.73 -13.93 -17.22
CA ILE A 317 21.42 -13.60 -18.47
C ILE A 317 20.92 -14.52 -19.56
N CYS A 318 20.54 -13.93 -20.69
CA CYS A 318 20.37 -14.64 -21.95
C CYS A 318 21.25 -13.96 -23.01
N VAL A 319 21.88 -14.74 -23.88
CA VAL A 319 22.65 -14.26 -25.02
C VAL A 319 22.02 -14.79 -26.29
N GLU A 320 21.55 -13.86 -27.12
CA GLU A 320 20.88 -14.15 -28.39
C GLU A 320 21.38 -13.18 -29.46
N ASN A 321 21.74 -13.71 -30.63
CA ASN A 321 22.17 -12.93 -31.79
C ASN A 321 23.20 -11.82 -31.45
N GLY A 322 24.22 -12.16 -30.66
CA GLY A 322 25.31 -11.27 -30.27
C GLY A 322 24.98 -10.22 -29.23
N TRP A 323 23.79 -10.25 -28.67
CA TRP A 323 23.38 -9.39 -27.56
C TRP A 323 23.28 -10.18 -26.28
N MET A 324 23.81 -9.63 -25.20
CA MET A 324 23.53 -10.08 -23.85
C MET A 324 22.37 -9.27 -23.29
N HIS A 325 21.38 -9.96 -22.75
CA HIS A 325 20.24 -9.40 -22.04
C HIS A 325 20.36 -9.76 -20.57
N LEU A 326 20.37 -8.77 -19.69
CA LEU A 326 20.43 -8.93 -18.24
C LEU A 326 19.12 -8.45 -17.62
N PHE A 327 18.36 -9.39 -17.07
CA PHE A 327 17.20 -9.10 -16.24
C PHE A 327 17.58 -9.22 -14.76
N THR A 328 17.15 -8.26 -13.95
CA THR A 328 17.38 -8.27 -12.50
C THR A 328 16.06 -8.03 -11.78
N PHE A 329 15.75 -8.87 -10.79
CA PHE A 329 14.70 -8.64 -9.80
C PHE A 329 15.34 -8.40 -8.44
N GLY A 330 14.97 -7.31 -7.79
CA GLY A 330 15.33 -7.04 -6.40
C GLY A 330 14.09 -7.18 -5.54
N GLY A 331 14.03 -8.22 -4.70
CA GLY A 331 12.83 -8.48 -3.93
C GLY A 331 12.77 -9.77 -3.12
N ALA A 332 11.57 -10.08 -2.63
CA ALA A 332 11.28 -11.33 -1.91
C ALA A 332 10.73 -12.39 -2.87
N LEU A 333 11.22 -13.63 -2.78
CA LEU A 333 10.83 -14.74 -3.67
C LEU A 333 9.39 -15.22 -3.48
N ASP A 334 8.82 -14.98 -2.30
CA ASP A 334 7.44 -15.31 -1.95
C ASP A 334 6.45 -14.17 -2.23
N SER A 335 6.92 -13.08 -2.84
CA SER A 335 6.08 -11.95 -3.24
C SER A 335 5.35 -12.20 -4.56
N ALA A 336 4.14 -11.65 -4.70
CA ALA A 336 3.43 -11.61 -5.97
C ALA A 336 4.20 -10.81 -7.05
N CYS A 337 5.10 -9.91 -6.62
CA CYS A 337 6.00 -9.18 -7.50
C CYS A 337 7.04 -10.08 -8.18
N TYR A 338 7.40 -11.22 -7.58
CA TYR A 338 8.28 -12.21 -8.24
C TYR A 338 7.52 -12.98 -9.34
N ASP A 339 6.24 -13.31 -9.13
CA ASP A 339 5.40 -13.93 -10.16
C ASP A 339 5.21 -13.00 -11.37
N ASP A 340 5.11 -11.68 -11.14
CA ASP A 340 5.10 -10.68 -12.21
C ASP A 340 6.42 -10.69 -13.01
N PHE A 341 7.56 -10.80 -12.33
CA PHE A 341 8.87 -10.87 -12.98
C PHE A 341 9.01 -12.13 -13.85
N GLU A 342 8.54 -13.29 -13.37
CA GLU A 342 8.51 -14.52 -14.17
C GLU A 342 7.55 -14.39 -15.36
N SER A 343 6.38 -13.75 -15.17
CA SER A 343 5.42 -13.48 -16.24
C SER A 343 5.99 -12.55 -17.32
N LEU A 344 6.79 -11.55 -16.94
CA LEU A 344 7.52 -10.68 -17.86
C LEU A 344 8.49 -11.51 -18.71
N LEU A 345 9.30 -12.37 -18.09
CA LEU A 345 10.24 -13.25 -18.79
C LEU A 345 9.53 -14.25 -19.73
N GLU A 346 8.36 -14.76 -19.33
CA GLU A 346 7.53 -15.65 -20.15
C GLU A 346 6.89 -14.92 -21.34
N SER A 347 6.78 -13.59 -21.28
CA SER A 347 6.29 -12.76 -22.40
C SER A 347 7.38 -12.24 -23.32
N ALA A 348 8.65 -12.50 -23.01
CA ALA A 348 9.78 -11.98 -23.77
C ALA A 348 9.86 -12.61 -25.16
N GLU A 349 9.91 -11.76 -26.20
CA GLU A 349 10.07 -12.14 -27.60
C GLU A 349 11.36 -11.55 -28.16
N TYR A 350 12.29 -12.43 -28.52
CA TYR A 350 13.58 -12.06 -29.09
C TYR A 350 13.46 -12.01 -30.63
N PRO A 351 14.03 -11.00 -31.29
CA PRO A 351 13.99 -10.93 -32.75
C PRO A 351 14.74 -12.10 -33.38
N ALA A 352 14.24 -12.57 -34.52
CA ALA A 352 14.86 -13.65 -35.26
C ALA A 352 16.31 -13.31 -35.65
N ALA A 353 17.17 -14.32 -35.70
CA ALA A 353 18.56 -14.16 -36.12
C ALA A 353 18.64 -13.44 -37.48
N GLY A 354 19.26 -12.25 -37.50
CA GLY A 354 19.47 -11.43 -38.70
C GLY A 354 18.52 -10.24 -38.89
N SER A 355 17.66 -9.89 -37.93
CA SER A 355 16.77 -8.72 -38.01
C SER A 355 17.09 -7.61 -36.98
N SER A 356 18.36 -7.37 -36.68
CA SER A 356 18.73 -6.22 -35.82
C SER A 356 18.50 -4.90 -36.58
N PRO A 357 17.93 -3.85 -35.93
CA PRO A 357 17.70 -2.56 -36.58
C PRO A 357 18.97 -1.81 -36.99
N ASP A 358 20.12 -2.13 -36.37
CA ASP A 358 21.37 -1.39 -36.54
C ASP A 358 22.49 -2.27 -37.12
N ASP A 359 22.52 -2.37 -38.45
CA ASP A 359 23.66 -2.86 -39.24
C ASP A 359 24.61 -1.70 -39.64
N GLY A 360 24.60 -0.57 -38.91
CA GLY A 360 25.43 0.60 -39.16
C GLY A 360 26.91 0.41 -38.83
N GLU A 361 27.80 0.99 -39.65
CA GLU A 361 29.27 0.95 -39.49
C GLU A 361 29.74 1.35 -38.07
N PRO A 362 30.85 0.75 -37.58
CA PRO A 362 31.34 1.03 -36.23
C PRO A 362 31.86 2.46 -36.15
N SER A 363 31.12 3.34 -35.47
CA SER A 363 31.67 4.62 -35.04
C SER A 363 32.75 4.34 -34.00
N GLY A 364 34.00 4.71 -34.34
CA GLY A 364 35.16 4.57 -33.47
C GLY A 364 35.06 5.44 -32.23
N ASP A 365 35.78 4.99 -31.20
CA ASP A 365 35.99 5.61 -29.89
C ASP A 365 34.87 5.48 -28.86
N ALA A 366 34.85 4.33 -28.17
CA ALA A 366 35.09 4.27 -26.71
C ALA A 366 35.05 2.79 -26.26
N SER A 367 36.18 2.23 -25.82
CA SER A 367 36.15 1.07 -24.94
C SER A 367 35.75 1.55 -23.54
N PRO A 368 34.63 1.11 -22.94
CA PRO A 368 34.35 1.42 -21.55
C PRO A 368 35.11 0.48 -20.58
N PHE A 369 35.57 -0.67 -21.06
CA PHE A 369 36.08 -1.74 -20.19
C PHE A 369 37.48 -2.23 -20.61
N GLY A 370 38.46 -1.36 -20.40
CA GLY A 370 39.87 -1.74 -20.44
C GLY A 370 40.34 -2.34 -19.11
N GLY A 371 40.23 -3.67 -18.96
CA GLY A 371 40.96 -4.45 -17.96
C GLY A 371 40.25 -4.70 -16.62
N SER A 372 40.05 -5.97 -16.29
CA SER A 372 39.36 -6.52 -15.10
C SER A 372 37.88 -6.16 -15.03
N VAL A 373 37.03 -7.08 -15.51
CA VAL A 373 35.58 -7.03 -15.33
C VAL A 373 35.27 -7.26 -13.86
N ALA A 374 35.14 -6.17 -13.11
CA ALA A 374 34.25 -6.08 -11.97
C ALA A 374 33.18 -5.09 -12.39
N LEU A 375 32.00 -5.59 -12.73
CA LEU A 375 30.80 -4.78 -12.83
C LEU A 375 30.51 -4.25 -11.42
N VAL A 376 31.03 -3.06 -11.11
CA VAL A 376 30.67 -2.35 -9.87
C VAL A 376 29.25 -1.83 -10.08
N LEU A 377 28.28 -2.66 -9.70
CA LEU A 377 26.92 -2.23 -9.42
C LEU A 377 26.99 -1.21 -8.28
N LEU A 378 26.90 0.07 -8.63
CA LEU A 378 26.69 1.15 -7.67
C LEU A 378 25.25 1.09 -7.17
N ILE A 379 25.07 0.36 -6.07
CA ILE A 379 23.98 0.57 -5.13
C ILE A 379 24.38 1.76 -4.22
N GLY A 380 23.39 2.56 -3.82
CA GLY A 380 23.51 3.92 -3.31
C GLY A 380 24.53 4.16 -2.19
N GLY A 381 25.09 5.37 -2.17
CA GLY A 381 26.07 5.77 -1.16
C GLY A 381 26.33 7.27 -1.13
N GLY A 382 25.31 8.07 -0.81
CA GLY A 382 25.52 9.40 -0.23
C GLY A 382 25.95 9.21 1.23
N GLY A 383 27.23 9.43 1.53
CA GLY A 383 27.75 9.30 2.89
C GLY A 383 29.22 9.64 3.01
N GLY A 384 29.50 10.91 3.29
CA GLY A 384 30.86 11.41 3.51
C GLY A 384 31.57 10.66 4.64
N CYS A 385 32.73 10.09 4.34
CA CYS A 385 33.67 9.65 5.37
C CYS A 385 34.39 10.87 5.98
N ASP A 386 33.91 11.35 7.13
CA ASP A 386 34.73 12.18 8.03
C ASP A 386 35.65 11.26 8.85
N ARG A 387 36.96 11.50 8.74
CA ARG A 387 38.03 10.79 9.46
C ARG A 387 38.25 11.43 10.82
N ARG A 388 37.79 10.79 11.90
CA ARG A 388 38.37 10.89 13.28
C ARG A 388 38.16 9.51 13.92
N GLY A 389 39.14 8.78 14.43
CA GLY A 389 40.30 9.16 15.23
C GLY A 389 40.06 8.68 16.67
N VAL A 390 41.02 7.92 17.23
CA VAL A 390 41.12 7.45 18.64
C VAL A 390 40.31 6.17 18.94
N GLY A 391 40.80 5.09 19.58
CA GLY A 391 42.06 4.80 20.26
C GLY A 391 41.92 3.43 20.98
N ARG A 392 43.01 2.67 21.03
CA ARG A 392 43.16 1.34 21.68
C ARG A 392 42.95 1.39 23.20
N TYR A 393 42.52 0.28 23.82
CA TYR A 393 43.17 -0.52 24.91
C TYR A 393 42.21 -1.65 25.41
N PRO A 394 42.63 -2.67 26.19
CA PRO A 394 42.41 -4.08 25.84
C PRO A 394 41.76 -4.96 26.95
N GLY A 395 41.42 -6.19 26.53
CA GLY A 395 41.50 -7.48 27.25
C GLY A 395 41.20 -7.59 28.76
N ALA A 396 40.23 -8.46 29.10
CA ALA A 396 40.37 -9.51 30.12
C ALA A 396 39.18 -10.50 30.09
N ARG A 397 39.45 -11.78 29.77
CA ARG A 397 38.79 -12.97 30.35
C ARG A 397 39.58 -13.34 31.63
N PRO A 398 39.12 -14.18 32.59
CA PRO A 398 38.32 -15.41 32.39
C PRO A 398 37.35 -15.82 33.53
N GLY A 399 36.60 -16.92 33.34
CA GLY A 399 36.05 -17.71 34.46
C GLY A 399 34.76 -18.49 34.16
N GLY A 400 34.87 -19.74 33.71
CA GLY A 400 33.83 -20.77 33.93
C GLY A 400 33.95 -21.35 35.35
N PRO A 401 32.97 -22.15 35.82
CA PRO A 401 32.96 -23.58 35.45
C PRO A 401 31.57 -24.24 35.26
N GLN A 402 31.47 -25.05 34.19
CA GLN A 402 31.06 -26.48 34.05
C GLN A 402 30.06 -27.20 35.01
N PRO A 403 29.46 -28.34 34.56
CA PRO A 403 28.01 -28.61 34.58
C PRO A 403 27.58 -29.74 35.53
N LYS A 404 26.27 -30.07 35.55
CA LYS A 404 25.74 -31.31 36.14
C LYS A 404 25.02 -32.18 35.10
N GLU A 405 25.53 -33.39 34.95
CA GLU A 405 24.94 -34.56 34.29
C GLU A 405 23.86 -35.27 35.13
N LYS A 406 23.16 -36.19 34.44
CA LYS A 406 22.29 -37.33 34.84
C LYS A 406 20.80 -37.05 34.64
N GLY A 407 20.03 -37.85 33.91
CA GLY A 407 20.27 -39.10 33.19
C GLY A 407 18.98 -39.56 32.49
N ARG A 408 19.12 -40.25 31.35
CA ARG A 408 18.12 -41.10 30.67
C ARG A 408 18.19 -42.53 31.29
N PRO A 409 17.28 -43.51 31.01
CA PRO A 409 16.66 -43.79 29.70
C PRO A 409 15.26 -44.45 29.67
N GLY A 410 14.77 -44.71 28.44
CA GLY A 410 13.64 -45.59 28.11
C GLY A 410 12.37 -44.83 27.71
N GLY A 411 11.65 -45.12 26.62
CA GLY A 411 11.74 -46.11 25.55
C GLY A 411 10.81 -45.62 24.40
N GLY A 412 11.11 -45.93 23.14
CA GLY A 412 10.35 -46.96 22.42
C GLY A 412 9.24 -46.36 21.52
N CYS A 413 9.57 -46.13 20.25
CA CYS A 413 8.63 -46.04 19.12
C CYS A 413 7.92 -47.41 18.92
N PRO A 414 6.72 -47.52 18.27
CA PRO A 414 6.58 -47.17 16.85
C PRO A 414 5.20 -46.67 16.37
N ALA A 415 5.20 -46.30 15.09
CA ALA A 415 4.11 -45.86 14.24
C ALA A 415 3.04 -46.93 13.94
N ALA A 416 1.82 -46.47 13.63
CA ALA A 416 0.83 -47.08 12.72
C ALA A 416 -0.24 -45.99 12.44
N SER A 417 -0.38 -45.44 11.23
CA SER A 417 -1.22 -45.92 10.11
C SER A 417 -2.58 -46.49 10.53
N LEU A 418 -3.68 -45.89 10.06
CA LEU A 418 -4.72 -46.55 9.22
C LEU A 418 -6.01 -45.70 9.08
N SER A 419 -6.38 -45.47 7.82
CA SER A 419 -7.73 -45.70 7.25
C SER A 419 -8.88 -44.68 7.41
N ARG A 420 -9.29 -44.15 6.25
CA ARG A 420 -10.68 -43.80 5.89
C ARG A 420 -11.64 -45.00 6.10
N PRO A 421 -12.95 -44.76 6.22
CA PRO A 421 -13.81 -44.99 5.05
C PRO A 421 -14.90 -43.92 4.81
N ALA A 422 -15.41 -43.93 3.59
CA ALA A 422 -16.48 -43.09 3.05
C ALA A 422 -17.89 -43.59 3.39
N HIS A 423 -18.89 -42.69 3.41
CA HIS A 423 -20.18 -42.86 2.72
C HIS A 423 -20.99 -41.55 2.73
N ALA A 424 -21.48 -41.16 1.54
CA ALA A 424 -22.40 -40.05 1.24
C ALA A 424 -23.89 -40.49 1.36
N PRO A 425 -24.89 -39.79 0.79
CA PRO A 425 -25.45 -38.47 1.14
C PRO A 425 -26.97 -38.53 1.43
N GLY A 426 -27.53 -37.49 2.07
CA GLY A 426 -28.97 -37.34 2.32
C GLY A 426 -29.52 -36.00 1.81
N ARG A 427 -30.50 -36.05 0.91
CA ARG A 427 -31.19 -34.94 0.24
C ARG A 427 -32.19 -34.17 1.14
N PRO A 428 -32.65 -32.97 0.70
CA PRO A 428 -33.29 -31.95 1.54
C PRO A 428 -34.82 -32.09 1.64
N ARG A 429 -35.43 -31.35 2.57
CA ARG A 429 -36.88 -31.07 2.61
C ARG A 429 -37.18 -29.57 2.60
N PRO A 430 -38.26 -29.13 1.93
CA PRO A 430 -38.58 -27.74 1.70
C PRO A 430 -39.64 -27.20 2.67
N ALA A 431 -39.65 -25.88 2.84
CA ALA A 431 -40.83 -25.07 3.18
C ALA A 431 -40.65 -23.76 2.39
N GLY A 432 -41.62 -23.25 1.63
CA GLY A 432 -43.05 -23.18 1.89
C GLY A 432 -43.40 -21.70 1.81
N ALA A 433 -43.74 -21.23 0.60
CA ALA A 433 -44.10 -19.85 0.31
C ALA A 433 -45.47 -19.47 0.92
N LEU A 434 -45.72 -18.15 0.90
CA LEU A 434 -46.98 -17.40 1.04
C LEU A 434 -47.21 -16.73 2.40
N CYS A 435 -47.08 -15.40 2.43
CA CYS A 435 -48.21 -14.50 2.16
C CYS A 435 -47.79 -13.03 2.25
N ALA A 436 -48.03 -12.30 1.16
CA ALA A 436 -48.03 -10.85 1.12
C ALA A 436 -49.38 -10.31 1.63
N GLY A 437 -49.36 -9.20 2.36
CA GLY A 437 -50.55 -8.47 2.80
C GLY A 437 -50.22 -7.06 3.27
N ARG A 438 -50.26 -6.10 2.33
CA ARG A 438 -50.39 -4.65 2.62
C ARG A 438 -51.70 -4.40 3.38
N ILE A 439 -51.70 -3.56 4.43
CA ILE A 439 -52.67 -2.46 4.63
C ILE A 439 -51.98 -1.31 5.39
N SER A 440 -52.37 -0.12 4.98
CA SER A 440 -51.94 1.25 5.30
C SER A 440 -52.49 1.83 6.62
N SER A 441 -51.79 2.86 7.11
CA SER A 441 -52.26 4.10 7.77
C SER A 441 -53.10 4.05 9.06
N ALA A 442 -52.67 4.78 10.10
CA ALA A 442 -53.11 6.17 10.37
C ALA A 442 -53.01 6.54 11.87
N ALA A 443 -52.43 7.71 12.11
CA ALA A 443 -52.86 8.75 13.05
C ALA A 443 -53.10 8.43 14.54
N GLY A 444 -52.29 9.08 15.39
CA GLY A 444 -52.84 10.12 16.27
C GLY A 444 -52.95 9.80 17.78
N PRO A 445 -53.04 10.85 18.62
CA PRO A 445 -52.25 10.99 19.85
C PRO A 445 -53.09 10.94 21.14
N GLU A 446 -52.45 10.86 22.31
CA GLU A 446 -52.65 11.79 23.44
C GLU A 446 -51.97 11.35 24.76
N ARG A 447 -51.15 12.27 25.29
CA ARG A 447 -51.03 12.76 26.68
C ARG A 447 -51.45 11.84 27.85
N GLY A 448 -50.55 11.69 28.82
CA GLY A 448 -50.92 11.30 30.19
C GLY A 448 -49.76 11.43 31.19
N ARG A 449 -49.81 12.49 32.01
CA ARG A 449 -48.88 12.86 33.09
C ARG A 449 -48.84 11.80 34.21
N GLY A 450 -47.74 11.78 34.98
CA GLY A 450 -47.86 11.71 36.45
C GLY A 450 -46.80 10.96 37.24
N CYS A 451 -45.86 11.75 37.80
CA CYS A 451 -45.36 11.69 39.19
C CYS A 451 -44.73 10.40 39.74
N SER A 452 -43.45 10.48 40.16
CA SER A 452 -43.04 10.75 41.57
C SER A 452 -41.65 10.18 41.85
N ALA A 453 -40.75 11.04 42.33
CA ALA A 453 -39.52 10.67 43.02
C ALA A 453 -39.83 10.14 44.45
N PRO A 454 -38.80 9.61 45.15
CA PRO A 454 -38.50 10.21 46.45
C PRO A 454 -37.01 10.53 46.66
N ASP A 455 -36.83 11.61 47.43
CA ASP A 455 -35.62 12.19 47.99
C ASP A 455 -34.91 11.34 49.06
N ALA A 456 -33.67 11.77 49.35
CA ALA A 456 -32.85 11.67 50.59
C ALA A 456 -31.57 10.82 50.43
N ALA A 457 -30.36 11.22 50.85
CA ALA A 457 -29.90 12.42 51.55
C ALA A 457 -28.36 12.59 51.45
N ARG A 458 -27.95 13.86 51.41
CA ARG A 458 -26.74 14.55 51.90
C ARG A 458 -25.62 13.75 52.61
N THR A 459 -24.39 14.00 52.18
CA THR A 459 -23.27 14.53 53.02
C THR A 459 -22.44 15.52 52.17
N GLY A 460 -21.86 16.54 52.79
CA GLY A 460 -21.29 17.70 52.08
C GLY A 460 -19.83 18.05 52.42
N CYS A 461 -19.22 18.74 51.44
CA CYS A 461 -18.23 19.83 51.49
C CYS A 461 -16.76 19.53 51.87
N PRO A 462 -15.78 20.40 51.49
CA PRO A 462 -15.81 21.54 50.56
C PRO A 462 -14.60 21.67 49.59
N GLY A 463 -14.74 22.50 48.55
CA GLY A 463 -13.64 23.37 48.10
C GLY A 463 -13.37 23.48 46.59
N GLY A 464 -13.77 24.61 45.99
CA GLY A 464 -13.02 25.23 44.88
C GLY A 464 -13.65 25.22 43.49
N CYS A 465 -14.60 26.13 43.24
CA CYS A 465 -14.91 26.57 41.87
C CYS A 465 -13.89 27.63 41.41
N ARG A 466 -13.37 27.52 40.19
CA ARG A 466 -13.60 28.46 39.06
C ARG A 466 -12.82 28.08 37.78
N PRO A 467 -13.22 28.59 36.60
CA PRO A 467 -13.34 27.82 35.36
C PRO A 467 -12.46 28.36 34.21
N ALA A 468 -12.35 27.60 33.12
CA ALA A 468 -12.43 28.02 31.70
C ALA A 468 -11.87 26.91 30.80
N GLY A 469 -12.49 26.73 29.64
CA GLY A 469 -12.22 25.62 28.73
C GLY A 469 -10.88 25.73 27.99
N CYS A 470 -10.36 24.54 27.70
CA CYS A 470 -9.34 24.27 26.69
C CYS A 470 -9.96 23.26 25.71
N PRO A 471 -9.86 23.44 24.39
CA PRO A 471 -10.37 22.51 23.39
C PRO A 471 -9.35 21.39 23.13
N GLY A 472 -8.96 20.65 24.16
CA GLY A 472 -7.90 19.63 24.09
C GLY A 472 -8.33 18.19 24.36
N ASP A 473 -9.62 17.94 24.63
CA ASP A 473 -10.10 16.62 25.10
C ASP A 473 -10.81 15.78 24.01
N CYS A 474 -10.77 16.18 22.74
CA CYS A 474 -11.31 15.38 21.63
C CYS A 474 -10.18 14.84 20.75
N LEU A 475 -9.57 13.71 21.14
CA LEU A 475 -8.68 12.95 20.26
C LEU A 475 -8.92 11.44 20.46
N LEU A 476 -9.39 10.78 19.40
CA LEU A 476 -10.23 9.58 19.51
C LEU A 476 -9.95 8.59 18.36
N CYS A 477 -9.22 7.51 18.64
CA CYS A 477 -9.14 6.35 17.74
C CYS A 477 -9.17 5.03 18.54
N MET A 478 -9.99 4.07 18.12
CA MET A 478 -9.94 2.69 18.61
C MET A 478 -9.19 1.84 17.61
N ARG A 479 -8.09 1.22 18.07
CA ARG A 479 -7.32 0.23 17.33
C ARG A 479 -8.07 -1.11 17.36
N LEU A 480 -8.38 -1.69 16.20
CA LEU A 480 -8.81 -3.08 16.13
C LEU A 480 -7.62 -3.99 16.49
N PRO A 481 -7.84 -5.14 17.14
CA PRO A 481 -6.78 -6.10 17.41
C PRO A 481 -6.27 -6.71 16.09
N ASP A 482 -4.95 -6.85 15.97
CA ASP A 482 -4.29 -7.52 14.84
C ASP A 482 -4.90 -8.92 14.66
N ALA A 483 -5.41 -9.19 13.45
CA ALA A 483 -5.84 -10.52 13.06
C ALA A 483 -4.58 -11.35 12.78
N GLY A 484 -4.35 -12.38 13.61
CA GLY A 484 -3.30 -13.37 13.40
C GLY A 484 -3.74 -14.54 12.54
#